data_AF-A0A2E4UT47-F1
#
_entry.id   AF-A0A2E4UT47-F1
#
_cell.length_a   1.000
_cell.length_b   1.000
_cell.length_c   1.000
_cell.angle_alpha   90.00
_cell.angle_beta   90.00
_cell.angle_gamma   90.00
#
_symmetry.space_group_name_H-M   'P 1'
#
loop_
_entity.id
_entity.type
_entity.pdbx_description
1 polymer ?
#
loop_
_entity_poly.entity_id
_entity_poly.type
_entity_poly.pdbx_seq_one_letter_code
_entity_poly.pdbx_strand_id
1 'polypeptide(L)'
;MSEGARESTGSEFRTPEQEQAAKGSGLPGAYEMELAAINPVNAHLFKEDRWQEVFTRLRSEDPVHFNEIESAGRYWSLTRYEDIKRVDTDWQTFSSARGITLGFPVGVEVPQSPFSGSNPFISQDPPSHDKQRKTVAGVVAPPNLAKLEPLIRE
;
A
#
# COMPACT_ATOMS: atom_id res chain seq x y z
N MET A 1 38.51 -27.83 15.76
CA MET A 1 38.81 -27.39 14.38
C MET A 1 37.73 -27.98 13.49
N SER A 2 36.77 -27.31 12.88
CA SER A 2 36.35 -25.91 12.82
C SER A 2 34.97 -25.99 12.16
N GLU A 3 33.91 -25.73 12.92
CA GLU A 3 32.53 -25.71 12.43
C GLU A 3 32.38 -24.45 11.57
N GLY A 4 32.38 -24.62 10.25
CA GLY A 4 32.21 -23.53 9.30
C GLY A 4 30.77 -23.05 9.36
N ALA A 5 30.56 -21.95 10.09
CA ALA A 5 29.33 -21.17 10.04
C ALA A 5 29.00 -20.89 8.57
N ARG A 6 27.86 -21.39 8.10
CA ARG A 6 27.24 -20.86 6.89
C ARG A 6 26.79 -19.45 7.25
N GLU A 7 27.58 -18.44 6.88
CA GLU A 7 27.10 -17.07 6.80
C GLU A 7 25.94 -17.06 5.80
N SER A 8 24.74 -17.03 6.35
CA SER A 8 23.54 -16.62 5.64
C SER A 8 23.70 -15.15 5.29
N THR A 9 24.35 -14.85 4.17
CA THR A 9 24.21 -13.55 3.49
C THR A 9 22.83 -13.50 2.84
N GLY A 10 21.77 -13.60 3.64
CA GLY A 10 20.42 -13.30 3.22
C GLY A 10 20.30 -11.79 3.24
N SER A 11 20.14 -11.16 2.08
CA SER A 11 19.62 -9.80 2.04
C SER A 11 18.35 -9.79 2.86
N GLU A 12 18.34 -9.07 3.99
CA GLU A 12 17.17 -8.96 4.85
C GLU A 12 16.06 -8.29 4.02
N PHE A 13 15.07 -9.07 3.58
CA PHE A 13 13.94 -8.51 2.84
C PHE A 13 13.17 -7.59 3.77
N ARG A 14 13.20 -6.29 3.48
CA ARG A 14 12.43 -5.28 4.20
C ARG A 14 11.28 -4.80 3.35
N THR A 15 10.10 -4.70 3.94
CA THR A 15 8.96 -4.05 3.27
C THR A 15 9.14 -2.53 3.26
N PRO A 16 8.44 -1.81 2.37
CA PRO A 16 8.34 -0.34 2.40
C PRO A 16 8.05 0.24 3.77
N GLU A 17 7.12 -0.35 4.51
CA GLU A 17 6.76 0.08 5.85
C GLU A 17 7.90 -0.12 6.85
N GLN A 18 8.61 -1.25 6.77
CA GLN A 18 9.76 -1.54 7.62
C GLN A 18 10.93 -0.59 7.34
N GLU A 19 11.21 -0.31 6.06
CA GLU A 19 12.22 0.68 5.68
C GLU A 19 11.87 2.06 6.27
N GLN A 20 10.63 2.52 6.09
CA GLN A 20 10.21 3.82 6.56
C GLN A 20 10.15 3.91 8.10
N ALA A 21 9.76 2.82 8.79
CA ALA A 21 9.81 2.77 10.24
C ALA A 21 11.25 2.93 10.76
N ALA A 22 12.23 2.35 10.07
CA ALA A 22 13.64 2.43 10.46
C ALA A 22 14.32 3.76 10.09
N LYS A 23 14.02 4.32 8.91
CA LYS A 23 14.73 5.49 8.36
C LYS A 23 13.95 6.82 8.50
N GLY A 24 12.65 6.77 8.76
CA GLY A 24 11.75 7.93 8.65
C GLY A 24 11.53 8.75 9.93
N SER A 25 12.24 8.47 11.02
CA SER A 25 12.03 9.20 12.29
C SER A 25 12.66 10.59 12.30
N GLY A 26 12.06 11.54 13.02
CA GLY A 26 12.68 12.84 13.28
C GLY A 26 12.73 13.79 12.08
N LEU A 27 11.81 13.63 11.12
CA LEU A 27 11.73 14.53 9.97
C LEU A 27 11.27 15.94 10.37
N PRO A 28 11.82 16.99 9.71
CA PRO A 28 11.35 18.38 9.83
C PRO A 28 9.87 18.55 9.45
N GLY A 29 9.34 19.76 9.61
CA GLY A 29 7.99 20.11 9.13
C GLY A 29 7.84 19.87 7.62
N ALA A 30 6.62 19.59 7.15
CA ALA A 30 6.42 19.26 5.73
C ALA A 30 6.85 20.42 4.83
N TYR A 31 6.67 21.67 5.24
CA TYR A 31 7.11 22.88 4.52
C TYR A 31 8.60 23.22 4.67
N GLU A 32 9.32 22.56 5.59
CA GLU A 32 10.76 22.75 5.80
C GLU A 32 11.61 21.81 4.95
N MET A 33 10.98 20.77 4.38
CA MET A 33 11.62 19.79 3.50
C MET A 33 11.56 20.23 2.03
N GLU A 34 12.48 19.74 1.21
CA GLU A 34 12.30 19.78 -0.24
C GLU A 34 11.15 18.86 -0.66
N LEU A 35 10.36 19.24 -1.68
CA LEU A 35 9.22 18.43 -2.14
C LEU A 35 9.63 16.99 -2.46
N ALA A 36 10.75 16.81 -3.17
CA ALA A 36 11.27 15.50 -3.55
C ALA A 36 11.72 14.62 -2.36
N ALA A 37 11.93 15.20 -1.17
CA ALA A 37 12.32 14.47 0.04
C ALA A 37 11.11 14.00 0.86
N ILE A 38 9.90 14.50 0.56
CA ILE A 38 8.68 14.09 1.23
C ILE A 38 8.37 12.65 0.83
N ASN A 39 8.13 11.78 1.81
CA ASN A 39 7.61 10.45 1.57
C ASN A 39 6.30 10.27 2.36
N PRO A 40 5.12 10.26 1.71
CA PRO A 40 3.84 10.19 2.40
C PRO A 40 3.54 8.79 2.99
N VAL A 41 4.30 7.74 2.64
CA VAL A 41 4.16 6.41 3.26
C VAL A 41 5.02 6.24 4.52
N ASN A 42 5.66 7.31 5.00
CA ASN A 42 6.41 7.25 6.24
C ASN A 42 5.50 7.02 7.46
N ALA A 43 5.66 5.86 8.10
CA ALA A 43 4.86 5.42 9.25
C ALA A 43 4.89 6.40 10.44
N HIS A 44 5.98 7.16 10.62
CA HIS A 44 6.08 8.14 11.71
C HIS A 44 5.10 9.31 11.53
N LEU A 45 4.75 9.68 10.29
CA LEU A 45 3.76 10.73 10.02
C LEU A 45 2.37 10.36 10.58
N PHE A 46 2.02 9.08 10.54
CA PHE A 46 0.75 8.58 11.07
C PHE A 46 0.82 8.40 12.58
N LYS A 47 1.94 7.87 13.10
CA LYS A 47 2.19 7.73 14.53
C LYS A 47 2.14 9.08 15.27
N GLU A 48 2.65 10.13 14.65
CA GLU A 48 2.75 11.48 15.22
C GLU A 48 1.56 12.38 14.84
N ASP A 49 0.60 11.88 14.06
CA ASP A 49 -0.54 12.64 13.52
C ASP A 49 -0.12 13.92 12.76
N ARG A 50 0.91 13.81 11.93
CA ARG A 50 1.49 14.89 11.10
C ARG A 50 1.23 14.72 9.60
N TRP A 51 0.57 13.63 9.20
CA TRP A 51 0.31 13.32 7.80
C TRP A 51 -0.52 14.41 7.09
N GLN A 52 -1.41 15.09 7.80
CA GLN A 52 -2.32 16.10 7.26
C GLN A 52 -1.57 17.25 6.57
N GLU A 53 -0.47 17.73 7.17
CA GLU A 53 0.36 18.80 6.62
C GLU A 53 1.04 18.34 5.32
N VAL A 54 1.65 17.15 5.34
CA VAL A 54 2.29 16.52 4.18
C VAL A 54 1.30 16.39 3.02
N PHE A 55 0.13 15.80 3.27
CA PHE A 55 -0.87 15.64 2.22
C PHE A 55 -1.48 16.97 1.75
N THR A 56 -1.53 18.00 2.61
CA THR A 56 -1.96 19.34 2.21
C THR A 56 -0.97 19.96 1.23
N ARG A 57 0.33 19.87 1.54
CA ARG A 57 1.40 20.39 0.68
C ARG A 57 1.48 19.65 -0.65
N LEU A 58 1.48 18.32 -0.64
CA LEU A 58 1.51 17.53 -1.88
C LEU A 58 0.29 17.85 -2.75
N ARG A 59 -0.91 17.94 -2.17
CA ARG A 59 -2.09 18.35 -2.94
C ARG A 59 -1.95 19.72 -3.58
N SER A 60 -1.27 20.68 -2.96
CA SER A 60 -1.13 22.03 -3.52
C SER A 60 -0.01 22.13 -4.55
N GLU A 61 1.14 21.50 -4.29
CA GLU A 61 2.40 21.77 -4.99
C GLU A 61 2.81 20.64 -5.95
N ASP A 62 2.57 19.37 -5.58
CA ASP A 62 2.98 18.21 -6.37
C ASP A 62 1.98 17.04 -6.22
N PRO A 63 0.80 17.13 -6.86
CA PRO A 63 -0.33 16.25 -6.55
C PRO A 63 -0.17 14.81 -7.03
N VAL A 64 0.74 14.59 -7.98
CA VAL A 64 1.14 13.30 -8.53
C VAL A 64 2.62 13.14 -8.18
N HIS A 65 2.87 12.78 -6.93
CA HIS A 65 4.19 12.87 -6.33
C HIS A 65 5.00 11.60 -6.58
N PHE A 66 6.21 11.75 -7.10
CA PHE A 66 7.11 10.64 -7.39
C PHE A 66 8.01 10.33 -6.18
N ASN A 67 8.10 9.05 -5.83
CA ASN A 67 9.03 8.57 -4.83
C ASN A 67 9.81 7.35 -5.34
N GLU A 68 11.03 7.20 -4.86
CA GLU A 68 11.85 6.01 -5.08
C GLU A 68 12.54 5.63 -3.78
N ILE A 69 12.29 4.42 -3.28
CA ILE A 69 12.93 3.88 -2.07
C ILE A 69 13.50 2.50 -2.34
N GLU A 70 14.45 2.07 -1.52
CA GLU A 70 15.18 0.82 -1.71
C GLU A 70 14.25 -0.41 -1.73
N SER A 71 13.31 -0.47 -0.80
CA SER A 71 12.42 -1.60 -0.62
C SER A 71 11.22 -1.65 -1.58
N ALA A 72 10.90 -0.56 -2.28
CA ALA A 72 9.73 -0.48 -3.18
C ALA A 72 10.09 -0.16 -4.64
N GLY A 73 11.29 0.37 -4.88
CA GLY A 73 11.63 1.02 -6.13
C GLY A 73 10.77 2.27 -6.33
N ARG A 74 10.41 2.51 -7.60
CA ARG A 74 9.69 3.70 -8.05
C ARG A 74 8.19 3.54 -7.89
N TYR A 75 7.54 4.52 -7.27
CA TYR A 75 6.09 4.58 -7.12
C TYR A 75 5.59 6.03 -7.15
N TRP A 76 4.27 6.16 -7.29
CA TRP A 76 3.58 7.44 -7.35
C TRP A 76 2.55 7.55 -6.23
N SER A 77 2.49 8.71 -5.59
CA SER A 77 1.48 9.08 -4.61
C SER A 77 0.49 10.05 -5.23
N LEU A 78 -0.76 9.61 -5.44
CA LEU A 78 -1.84 10.45 -5.92
C LEU A 78 -2.58 11.06 -4.73
N THR A 79 -2.62 12.39 -4.66
CA THR A 79 -3.11 13.07 -3.46
C THR A 79 -4.42 13.84 -3.66
N ARG A 80 -4.86 14.04 -4.91
CA ARG A 80 -6.15 14.66 -5.25
C ARG A 80 -7.24 13.62 -5.49
N TYR A 81 -8.45 13.95 -5.07
CA TYR A 81 -9.64 13.10 -5.24
C TYR A 81 -9.88 12.71 -6.71
N GLU A 82 -9.81 13.65 -7.65
CA GLU A 82 -10.09 13.39 -9.06
C GLU A 82 -9.07 12.42 -9.68
N ASP A 83 -7.78 12.54 -9.32
CA ASP A 83 -6.73 11.65 -9.80
C ASP A 83 -6.93 10.23 -9.25
N ILE A 84 -7.24 10.11 -7.95
CA ILE A 84 -7.54 8.82 -7.31
C ILE A 84 -8.75 8.17 -7.98
N LYS A 85 -9.86 8.91 -8.14
CA LYS A 85 -11.08 8.40 -8.77
C LYS A 85 -10.83 7.95 -10.21
N ARG A 86 -10.03 8.70 -10.97
CA ARG A 86 -9.66 8.33 -12.34
C ARG A 86 -8.90 7.00 -12.37
N VAL A 87 -7.91 6.83 -11.49
CA VAL A 87 -7.13 5.59 -11.41
C VAL A 87 -7.96 4.41 -10.91
N ASP A 88 -8.76 4.61 -9.87
CA ASP A 88 -9.61 3.58 -9.25
C ASP A 88 -10.67 3.02 -10.21
N THR A 89 -11.06 3.79 -11.23
CA THR A 89 -12.07 3.38 -12.22
C THR A 89 -11.48 2.81 -13.52
N ASP A 90 -10.18 3.01 -13.79
CA ASP A 90 -9.48 2.55 -14.99
C ASP A 90 -8.59 1.34 -14.69
N TRP A 91 -9.22 0.20 -14.39
CA TRP A 91 -8.52 -1.05 -14.09
C TRP A 91 -7.72 -1.60 -15.29
N GLN A 92 -8.07 -1.20 -16.52
CA GLN A 92 -7.35 -1.62 -17.73
C GLN A 92 -5.94 -1.03 -17.76
N THR A 93 -5.80 0.23 -17.34
CA THR A 93 -4.50 0.88 -17.21
C THR A 93 -3.85 0.59 -15.85
N PHE A 94 -4.63 0.57 -14.77
CA PHE A 94 -4.19 0.42 -13.39
C PHE A 94 -4.69 -0.89 -12.78
N SER A 95 -4.05 -1.99 -13.16
CA SER A 95 -4.37 -3.35 -12.74
C SER A 95 -4.10 -3.62 -11.26
N SER A 96 -5.05 -4.27 -10.57
CA SER A 96 -4.86 -4.77 -9.20
C SER A 96 -4.23 -6.16 -9.15
N ALA A 97 -4.11 -6.84 -10.30
CA ALA A 97 -3.56 -8.19 -10.41
C ALA A 97 -2.07 -8.29 -10.05
N ARG A 98 -1.36 -7.16 -9.97
CA ARG A 98 0.07 -7.09 -9.61
C ARG A 98 0.32 -6.65 -8.16
N GLY A 99 -0.73 -6.43 -7.38
CA GLY A 99 -0.64 -6.00 -5.98
C GLY A 99 -1.61 -4.88 -5.67
N ILE A 100 -2.02 -4.81 -4.40
CA ILE A 100 -2.97 -3.82 -3.85
C ILE A 100 -2.37 -2.98 -2.72
N THR A 101 -1.09 -3.20 -2.42
CA THR A 101 -0.30 -2.46 -1.44
C THR A 101 0.99 -1.98 -2.11
N LEU A 102 1.70 -1.05 -1.47
CA LEU A 102 3.05 -0.70 -1.93
C LEU A 102 3.95 -1.93 -1.76
N GLY A 103 4.33 -2.53 -2.88
CA GLY A 103 5.09 -3.77 -2.94
C GLY A 103 6.59 -3.55 -3.11
N PHE A 104 7.29 -4.65 -3.35
CA PHE A 104 8.72 -4.67 -3.70
C PHE A 104 8.98 -4.08 -5.09
N PRO A 105 10.24 -3.77 -5.45
CA PRO A 105 10.57 -3.24 -6.76
C PRO A 105 10.08 -4.16 -7.89
N VAL A 106 9.54 -3.55 -8.94
CA VAL A 106 9.02 -4.29 -10.10
C VAL A 106 10.11 -5.16 -10.72
N GLY A 107 9.82 -6.45 -10.90
CA GLY A 107 10.74 -7.42 -11.49
C GLY A 107 11.68 -8.12 -10.50
N VAL A 108 11.56 -7.83 -9.19
CA VAL A 108 12.29 -8.55 -8.15
C VAL A 108 11.48 -9.75 -7.67
N GLU A 109 12.16 -10.88 -7.47
CA GLU A 109 11.55 -12.07 -6.86
C GLU A 109 11.26 -11.80 -5.37
N VAL A 110 9.99 -11.91 -5.01
CA VAL A 110 9.51 -11.61 -3.65
C VAL A 110 9.54 -12.89 -2.82
N PRO A 111 9.93 -12.84 -1.52
CA PRO A 111 9.90 -14.01 -0.65
C PRO A 111 8.50 -14.61 -0.58
N GLN A 112 8.43 -15.94 -0.56
CA GLN A 112 7.17 -16.62 -0.31
C GLN A 112 6.72 -16.35 1.12
N SER A 113 5.62 -15.60 1.26
CA SER A 113 4.85 -15.43 2.48
C SER A 113 3.88 -16.61 2.63
N PRO A 114 3.41 -16.94 3.85
CA PRO A 114 2.31 -17.88 4.06
C PRO A 114 1.06 -17.54 3.22
N PHE A 115 0.91 -16.27 2.81
CA PHE A 115 -0.17 -15.78 1.96
C PHE A 115 0.16 -15.75 0.47
N SER A 116 1.37 -16.13 0.04
CA SER A 116 1.80 -16.10 -1.37
C SER A 116 1.03 -17.05 -2.30
N GLY A 117 0.17 -17.92 -1.74
CA GLY A 117 -0.80 -18.73 -2.50
C GLY A 117 -2.24 -18.21 -2.45
N SER A 118 -2.52 -17.18 -1.65
CA SER A 118 -3.85 -16.57 -1.59
C SER A 118 -4.03 -15.61 -2.77
N ASN A 119 -5.08 -15.82 -3.54
CA ASN A 119 -5.46 -14.94 -4.65
C ASN A 119 -6.88 -14.40 -4.42
N PRO A 120 -7.07 -13.49 -3.45
CA PRO A 120 -8.39 -12.91 -3.18
C PRO A 120 -8.88 -12.11 -4.38
N PHE A 121 -10.20 -11.96 -4.55
CA PHE A 121 -10.74 -11.24 -5.72
C PHE A 121 -10.28 -9.78 -5.78
N ILE A 122 -9.92 -9.16 -4.66
CA ILE A 122 -9.40 -7.77 -4.60
C ILE A 122 -8.07 -7.60 -5.37
N SER A 123 -7.27 -8.67 -5.50
CA SER A 123 -6.01 -8.67 -6.26
C SER A 123 -6.18 -9.30 -7.64
N GLN A 124 -7.34 -9.13 -8.26
CA GLN A 124 -7.66 -9.65 -9.59
C GLN A 124 -8.37 -8.57 -10.40
N ASP A 125 -8.22 -8.64 -11.71
CA ASP A 125 -9.00 -7.83 -12.65
C ASP A 125 -10.18 -8.66 -13.24
N PRO A 126 -11.17 -8.01 -13.87
CA PRO A 126 -12.16 -8.70 -14.69
C PRO A 126 -11.53 -9.63 -15.74
N PRO A 127 -12.14 -10.79 -16.05
CA PRO A 127 -13.46 -11.25 -15.58
C PRO A 127 -13.43 -12.11 -14.30
N SER A 128 -12.25 -12.46 -13.77
CA SER A 128 -12.16 -13.36 -12.60
C SER A 128 -12.68 -12.68 -11.34
N HIS A 129 -12.30 -11.41 -11.13
CA HIS A 129 -12.81 -10.55 -10.06
C HIS A 129 -14.34 -10.56 -10.01
N ASP A 130 -15.01 -10.29 -11.14
CA ASP A 130 -16.46 -10.13 -11.20
C ASP A 130 -17.20 -11.40 -10.81
N LYS A 131 -16.70 -12.55 -11.27
CA LYS A 131 -17.28 -13.85 -10.95
C LYS A 131 -17.21 -14.13 -9.45
N GLN A 132 -16.05 -13.89 -8.83
CA GLN A 132 -15.85 -14.12 -7.40
C GLN A 132 -16.60 -13.10 -6.55
N ARG A 133 -16.57 -11.81 -6.90
CA ARG A 133 -17.31 -10.78 -6.17
C ARG A 133 -18.81 -11.05 -6.19
N LYS A 134 -19.36 -11.54 -7.31
CA LYS A 134 -20.78 -11.87 -7.46
C LYS A 134 -21.23 -12.97 -6.50
N THR A 135 -20.38 -13.94 -6.13
CA THR A 135 -20.78 -15.03 -5.22
C THR A 135 -20.98 -14.54 -3.78
N VAL A 136 -20.26 -13.49 -3.37
CA VAL A 136 -20.29 -12.96 -1.99
C VAL A 136 -21.13 -11.69 -1.84
N ALA A 137 -21.45 -10.98 -2.93
CA ALA A 137 -22.16 -9.69 -2.88
C ALA A 137 -23.50 -9.74 -2.13
N GLY A 138 -24.20 -10.89 -2.16
CA GLY A 138 -25.46 -11.06 -1.45
C GLY A 138 -25.34 -10.96 0.07
N VAL A 139 -24.18 -11.28 0.65
CA VAL A 139 -23.96 -11.26 2.11
C VAL A 139 -24.14 -9.85 2.68
N VAL A 140 -23.74 -8.83 1.92
CA VAL A 140 -23.81 -7.42 2.34
C VAL A 140 -25.05 -6.69 1.79
N ALA A 141 -26.04 -7.43 1.26
CA ALA A 141 -27.29 -6.83 0.79
C ALA A 141 -28.13 -6.29 1.97
N PRO A 142 -28.92 -5.21 1.77
CA PRO A 142 -29.67 -4.59 2.88
C PRO A 142 -30.52 -5.56 3.72
N PRO A 143 -31.25 -6.54 3.15
CA PRO A 143 -32.01 -7.50 3.95
C PRO A 143 -31.15 -8.44 4.81
N ASN A 144 -29.91 -8.71 4.40
CA ASN A 144 -28.99 -9.54 5.18
C ASN A 144 -28.29 -8.72 6.27
N LEU A 145 -27.95 -7.45 6.00
CA LEU A 145 -27.44 -6.54 7.02
C LEU A 145 -28.46 -6.30 8.14
N ALA A 146 -29.76 -6.17 7.81
CA ALA A 146 -30.82 -6.04 8.80
C ALA A 146 -30.91 -7.24 9.77
N LYS A 147 -30.54 -8.44 9.32
CA LYS A 147 -30.48 -9.63 10.19
C LYS A 147 -29.31 -9.59 11.17
N LEU A 148 -28.24 -8.86 10.84
CA LEU A 148 -27.07 -8.70 11.70
C LEU A 148 -27.25 -7.58 12.74
N GLU A 149 -28.21 -6.66 12.52
CA GLU A 149 -28.43 -5.51 13.41
C GLU A 149 -28.57 -5.87 14.89
N PRO A 150 -29.39 -6.87 15.30
CA PRO A 150 -29.52 -7.20 16.71
C PRO A 150 -28.20 -7.66 17.34
N LEU A 151 -27.46 -8.53 16.63
CA LEU A 151 -26.16 -9.04 17.09
C LEU A 151 -25.11 -7.94 17.23
N ILE A 152 -25.12 -6.94 16.34
CA ILE A 152 -24.17 -5.81 16.39
C ILE A 152 -24.49 -4.85 17.54
N ARG A 153 -25.76 -4.76 17.96
CA ARG A 153 -26.21 -3.84 19.02
C ARG A 153 -25.91 -4.34 20.43
N GLU A 154 -25.73 -5.65 20.61
CA GLU A 154 -25.31 -6.26 21.89
C GLU A 154 -23.87 -5.89 22.25
#